data_AF-A0A6B2LP07-F1
#
_entry.id   AF-A0A6B2LP07-F1
#
_cell.length_a   1.000
_cell.length_b   1.000
_cell.length_c   1.000
_cell.angle_alpha   90.00
_cell.angle_beta   90.00
_cell.angle_gamma   90.00
#
_symmetry.space_group_name_H-M   'P 1'
#
loop_
_entity.id
_entity.type
_entity.pdbx_description
1 polymer ?
#
loop_
_entity_poly.entity_id
_entity_poly.type
_entity_poly.pdbx_seq_one_letter_code
_entity_poly.pdbx_strand_id
1 'polypeptide(L)'
;MCVGQEFRRLNNFNGLVEVLSSLHSSPIIRLKTTWELVQKRSKEIMDKLTNLMSNLGHYRIYTQTLQQLPKTVACLPLLSGVCSDLFLIDEHQRDKLEDNTDWINWNKMTIISKIIDEIFIFKGRYNLQPVEIIQNFILRSQVWEEPDILYEIASMEPD
;
A
#
# COMPACT_ATOMS: atom_id res chain seq x y z
N MET A 1 5.12 6.10 -14.14
CA MET A 1 6.27 5.80 -13.24
C MET A 1 6.68 6.95 -12.34
N CYS A 2 6.75 8.19 -12.82
CA CYS A 2 7.21 9.33 -12.01
C CYS A 2 6.47 9.49 -10.67
N VAL A 3 5.14 9.31 -10.64
CA VAL A 3 4.34 9.41 -9.40
C VAL A 3 4.73 8.36 -8.35
N GLY A 4 4.89 7.09 -8.75
CA GLY A 4 5.32 6.03 -7.84
C GLY A 4 6.72 6.28 -7.26
N GLN A 5 7.64 6.84 -8.05
CA GLN A 5 8.96 7.24 -7.56
C GLN A 5 8.87 8.38 -6.52
N GLU A 6 8.00 9.36 -6.75
CA GLU A 6 7.78 10.44 -5.77
C GLU A 6 7.17 9.90 -4.47
N PHE A 7 6.21 8.97 -4.54
CA PHE A 7 5.71 8.29 -3.34
C PHE A 7 6.82 7.55 -2.60
N ARG A 8 7.69 6.84 -3.31
CA ARG A 8 8.86 6.21 -2.67
C ARG A 8 9.78 7.23 -2.01
N ARG A 9 10.05 8.36 -2.67
CA ARG A 9 10.92 9.44 -2.15
C ARG A 9 10.34 10.08 -0.88
N LEU A 10 9.01 10.18 -0.81
CA LEU A 10 8.26 10.67 0.35
C LEU A 10 8.04 9.60 1.43
N ASN A 11 8.57 8.38 1.29
CA ASN A 11 8.24 7.24 2.16
C ASN A 11 6.71 7.05 2.32
N ASN A 12 5.95 7.35 1.27
CA ASN A 12 4.53 7.08 1.21
C ASN A 12 4.33 5.70 0.58
N PHE A 13 4.40 4.67 1.42
CA PHE A 13 4.32 3.28 0.98
C PHE A 13 2.89 2.88 0.60
N ASN A 14 1.89 3.48 1.25
CA ASN A 14 0.49 3.25 0.90
C ASN A 14 0.18 3.72 -0.54
N GLY A 15 0.54 4.96 -0.88
CA GLY A 15 0.36 5.49 -2.23
C GLY A 15 1.22 4.77 -3.28
N LEU A 16 2.42 4.32 -2.90
CA LEU A 16 3.26 3.51 -3.78
C LEU A 16 2.57 2.18 -4.16
N VAL A 17 2.03 1.47 -3.17
CA VAL A 17 1.29 0.22 -3.43
C VAL A 17 0.06 0.49 -4.27
N GLU A 18 -0.69 1.55 -4.02
CA GLU A 18 -1.88 1.89 -4.81
C GLU A 18 -1.57 2.07 -6.31
N VAL A 19 -0.50 2.81 -6.62
CA VAL A 19 -0.04 2.99 -8.01
C VAL A 19 0.39 1.67 -8.63
N LEU A 20 1.13 0.83 -7.89
CA LEU A 20 1.60 -0.46 -8.40
C LEU A 20 0.44 -1.43 -8.61
N SER A 21 -0.49 -1.53 -7.66
CA SER A 21 -1.70 -2.35 -7.75
C SER A 21 -2.57 -1.96 -8.93
N SER A 22 -2.70 -0.65 -9.19
CA SER A 22 -3.44 -0.14 -10.35
C SER A 22 -2.77 -0.56 -11.67
N LEU A 23 -1.44 -0.47 -11.77
CA LEU A 23 -0.70 -0.86 -12.98
C LEU A 23 -0.65 -2.37 -13.20
N HIS A 24 -0.62 -3.15 -12.12
CA HIS A 24 -0.67 -4.62 -12.15
C HIS A 24 -2.10 -5.17 -12.18
N SER A 25 -3.10 -4.30 -12.21
CA SER A 25 -4.50 -4.71 -12.29
C SER A 25 -4.76 -5.46 -13.60
N SER A 26 -5.70 -6.43 -13.54
CA SER A 26 -6.08 -7.26 -14.69
C SER A 26 -6.33 -6.48 -16.00
N PRO A 27 -7.10 -5.37 -16.02
CA PRO A 27 -7.38 -4.67 -17.26
C PRO A 27 -6.17 -3.94 -17.85
N ILE A 28 -5.22 -3.52 -17.00
CA ILE A 28 -4.04 -2.76 -17.46
C ILE A 28 -2.90 -3.70 -17.87
N ILE A 29 -2.66 -4.77 -17.13
CA ILE A 29 -1.52 -5.67 -17.39
C ILE A 29 -1.66 -6.46 -18.71
N ARG A 30 -2.89 -6.61 -19.22
CA ARG A 30 -3.18 -7.31 -20.49
C ARG A 30 -2.89 -6.47 -21.73
N LEU A 31 -2.72 -5.15 -21.60
CA LEU A 31 -2.45 -4.22 -22.69
C LEU A 31 -1.01 -4.36 -23.22
N LYS A 32 -0.70 -5.52 -23.83
CA LYS A 32 0.65 -5.92 -24.26
C LYS A 32 1.26 -4.88 -25.21
N THR A 33 0.51 -4.39 -26.19
CA THR A 33 1.01 -3.43 -27.19
C THR A 33 1.32 -2.09 -26.53
N THR A 34 0.45 -1.60 -25.63
CA THR A 34 0.72 -0.40 -24.83
C THR A 34 1.98 -0.57 -23.98
N TRP A 35 2.15 -1.73 -23.34
CA TRP A 35 3.35 -2.00 -22.55
C TRP A 35 4.61 -2.03 -23.41
N GLU A 36 4.58 -2.51 -24.65
CA GLU A 36 5.72 -2.47 -25.58
C GLU A 36 6.21 -1.05 -25.86
N LEU A 37 5.31 -0.07 -25.91
CA LEU A 37 5.63 1.35 -26.11
C LEU A 37 6.27 2.01 -24.89
N VAL A 38 6.14 1.42 -23.70
CA VAL A 38 6.74 1.96 -22.48
C VAL A 38 8.26 1.81 -22.51
N GLN A 39 8.96 2.91 -22.30
CA GLN A 39 10.42 2.95 -22.25
C GLN A 39 10.99 1.91 -21.26
N LYS A 40 12.04 1.20 -21.68
CA LYS A 40 12.72 0.18 -20.86
C LYS A 40 13.09 0.69 -19.46
N ARG A 41 13.63 1.91 -19.36
CA ARG A 41 13.99 2.54 -18.08
C ARG A 41 12.80 2.65 -17.12
N SER A 42 11.61 2.96 -17.63
CA SER A 42 10.40 3.05 -16.82
C SER A 42 9.98 1.68 -16.28
N LYS A 43 10.07 0.63 -17.11
CA LYS A 43 9.80 -0.75 -16.69
C LYS A 43 10.76 -1.20 -15.59
N GLU A 44 12.06 -0.94 -15.75
CA GLU A 44 13.07 -1.28 -14.74
C GLU A 44 12.82 -0.58 -13.38
N ILE A 45 12.34 0.66 -13.41
CA ILE A 45 11.94 1.38 -12.19
C ILE A 45 10.71 0.71 -11.57
N MET A 46 9.75 0.30 -12.39
CA MET A 46 8.53 -0.38 -11.93
C MET A 46 8.85 -1.70 -11.26
N ASP A 47 9.75 -2.49 -11.84
CA ASP A 47 10.17 -3.78 -11.27
C ASP A 47 10.88 -3.58 -9.93
N LYS A 48 11.74 -2.56 -9.81
CA LYS A 48 12.41 -2.22 -8.55
C LYS A 48 11.42 -1.84 -7.45
N LEU A 49 10.43 -1.02 -7.79
CA LEU A 49 9.38 -0.60 -6.85
C LEU A 49 8.45 -1.76 -6.48
N THR A 50 8.13 -2.63 -7.44
CA THR A 50 7.33 -3.85 -7.22
C THR A 50 8.06 -4.81 -6.29
N ASN A 51 9.36 -5.03 -6.49
CA ASN A 51 10.16 -5.88 -5.61
C ASN A 51 10.24 -5.32 -4.18
N LEU A 52 10.40 -4.00 -4.03
CA LEU A 52 10.40 -3.34 -2.72
C LEU A 52 9.08 -3.59 -1.95
N MET A 53 7.94 -3.50 -2.64
CA MET A 53 6.61 -3.69 -2.07
C MET A 53 6.05 -5.11 -2.25
N SER A 54 6.92 -6.08 -2.55
CA SER A 54 6.51 -7.46 -2.73
C SER A 54 5.84 -7.99 -1.46
N ASN A 55 4.71 -8.68 -1.61
CA ASN A 55 3.99 -9.33 -0.51
C ASN A 55 4.71 -10.59 0.01
N LEU A 56 5.77 -11.06 -0.67
CA LEU A 56 6.53 -12.23 -0.26
C LEU A 56 7.08 -12.10 1.16
N GLY A 57 6.85 -13.14 1.96
CA GLY A 57 7.25 -13.16 3.36
C GLY A 57 6.60 -12.05 4.19
N HIS A 58 5.33 -11.74 3.93
CA HIS A 58 4.57 -10.68 4.60
C HIS A 58 5.27 -9.31 4.52
N TYR A 59 5.53 -8.88 3.28
CA TYR A 59 6.19 -7.60 3.00
C TYR A 59 7.60 -7.46 3.59
N ARG A 60 8.37 -8.55 3.61
CA ARG A 60 9.69 -8.61 4.26
C ARG A 60 10.65 -7.50 3.84
N ILE A 61 10.75 -7.21 2.54
CA ILE A 61 11.69 -6.18 2.03
C ILE A 61 11.25 -4.79 2.48
N TYR A 62 9.93 -4.52 2.43
CA TYR A 62 9.33 -3.29 2.93
C TYR A 62 9.55 -3.12 4.44
N THR A 63 9.28 -4.14 5.25
CA THR A 63 9.41 -4.05 6.72
C THR A 63 10.86 -3.81 7.13
N GLN A 64 11.82 -4.47 6.47
CA GLN A 64 13.25 -4.20 6.65
C GLN A 64 13.62 -2.75 6.27
N THR A 65 13.06 -2.24 5.18
CA THR A 65 13.25 -0.84 4.77
C THR A 65 12.69 0.12 5.82
N LEU A 66 11.51 -0.16 6.36
CA LEU A 66 10.83 0.65 7.37
C LEU A 66 11.61 0.71 8.70
N GLN A 67 12.24 -0.40 9.09
CA GLN A 67 13.08 -0.49 10.30
C GLN A 67 14.34 0.37 10.20
N GLN A 68 14.89 0.54 9.00
CA GLN A 68 16.09 1.35 8.76
C GLN A 68 15.81 2.86 8.69
N LEU A 69 14.54 3.26 8.55
CA LEU A 69 14.19 4.68 8.46
C LEU A 69 14.27 5.36 9.83
N PRO A 70 14.88 6.57 9.92
CA PRO A 70 14.86 7.36 11.14
C PRO A 70 13.41 7.73 11.51
N LYS A 71 13.03 7.59 12.78
CA LYS A 71 11.65 7.84 13.23
C LYS A 71 11.20 9.30 13.14
N THR A 72 12.15 10.21 12.91
CA THR A 72 11.92 11.65 12.71
C THR A 72 11.50 12.01 11.28
N VAL A 73 11.61 11.10 10.31
CA VAL A 73 11.21 11.37 8.93
C VAL A 73 9.69 11.25 8.76
N ALA A 74 9.16 11.97 7.77
CA ALA A 74 7.78 11.76 7.33
C ALA A 74 7.69 10.41 6.60
N CYS A 75 6.70 9.60 6.99
CA CYS A 75 6.47 8.27 6.43
C CYS A 75 5.00 7.92 6.60
N LEU A 76 4.39 7.40 5.53
CA LEU A 76 3.07 6.80 5.56
C LEU A 76 3.24 5.29 5.33
N PRO A 77 3.17 4.47 6.40
CA PRO A 77 3.31 3.02 6.29
C PRO A 77 2.15 2.41 5.50
N LEU A 78 2.34 1.18 5.01
CA LEU A 78 1.31 0.41 4.32
C LEU A 78 0.24 -0.05 5.30
N LEU A 79 -0.96 0.53 5.23
CA LEU A 79 -2.05 0.19 6.15
C LEU A 79 -2.59 -1.22 5.93
N SER A 80 -2.63 -1.70 4.68
CA SER A 80 -3.12 -3.05 4.37
C SER A 80 -2.29 -4.15 5.04
N GLY A 81 -0.97 -3.97 5.16
CA GLY A 81 -0.10 -4.87 5.91
C GLY A 81 -0.48 -4.93 7.38
N VAL A 82 -0.65 -3.77 8.01
CA VAL A 82 -1.04 -3.67 9.42
C VAL A 82 -2.42 -4.26 9.68
N CYS A 83 -3.41 -3.96 8.82
CA CYS A 83 -4.73 -4.55 8.93
C CYS A 83 -4.70 -6.08 8.77
N SER A 84 -3.82 -6.61 7.90
CA SER A 84 -3.65 -8.05 7.73
C SER A 84 -3.09 -8.71 9.00
N ASP A 85 -2.12 -8.07 9.65
CA ASP A 85 -1.54 -8.56 10.91
C ASP A 85 -2.56 -8.53 12.05
N LEU A 86 -3.36 -7.45 12.15
CA LEU A 86 -4.44 -7.34 13.12
C LEU A 86 -5.51 -8.40 12.90
N PHE A 87 -5.94 -8.61 11.64
CA PHE A 87 -6.88 -9.65 11.28
C PHE A 87 -6.36 -11.05 11.64
N LEU A 88 -5.08 -11.33 11.35
CA LEU A 88 -4.47 -12.61 11.67
C LEU A 88 -4.48 -12.87 13.19
N ILE A 89 -4.15 -11.86 14.00
CA ILE A 89 -4.20 -12.00 15.46
C ILE A 89 -5.61 -12.24 15.95
N ASP A 90 -6.58 -11.52 15.38
CA ASP A 90 -7.97 -11.64 15.78
C ASP A 90 -8.52 -13.05 15.52
N GLU A 91 -8.23 -13.60 14.35
CA GLU A 91 -8.65 -14.97 13.96
C GLU A 91 -7.99 -16.07 14.81
N HIS A 92 -6.77 -15.85 15.30
CA HIS A 92 -5.99 -16.90 15.98
C HIS A 92 -5.95 -16.76 17.50
N GLN A 93 -6.38 -15.62 18.07
CA GLN A 93 -6.37 -15.37 19.51
C GLN A 93 -7.71 -14.86 20.01
N ARG A 94 -8.23 -15.50 21.06
CA ARG A 94 -9.45 -15.06 21.74
C ARG A 94 -9.21 -13.78 22.54
N ASP A 95 -10.23 -12.93 22.63
CA ASP A 95 -10.24 -11.72 23.46
C ASP A 95 -10.26 -12.01 24.96
N LYS A 96 -10.83 -13.16 25.33
CA LYS A 96 -10.92 -13.65 26.70
C LYS A 96 -10.03 -14.87 26.88
N LEU A 97 -9.49 -15.05 28.09
CA LEU A 97 -8.64 -16.22 28.41
C LEU A 97 -9.45 -17.52 28.41
N GLU A 98 -10.70 -17.45 28.87
CA GLU A 98 -11.61 -18.58 28.97
C GLU A 98 -13.03 -18.14 28.56
N ASP A 99 -13.82 -19.05 28.00
CA ASP A 99 -15.12 -18.70 27.40
C ASP A 99 -16.17 -18.27 28.44
N ASN A 100 -15.98 -18.66 29.72
CA ASN A 100 -16.93 -18.42 30.81
C ASN A 100 -16.45 -17.38 31.84
N THR A 101 -15.36 -16.66 31.57
CA THR A 101 -14.86 -15.59 32.45
C THR A 101 -14.79 -14.27 31.71
N ASP A 102 -14.93 -13.14 32.41
CA ASP A 102 -14.68 -11.80 31.84
C ASP A 102 -13.20 -11.42 31.90
N TRP A 103 -12.31 -12.40 31.94
CA TRP A 103 -10.87 -12.16 32.01
C TRP A 103 -10.30 -11.88 30.62
N ILE A 104 -9.85 -10.63 30.44
CA ILE A 104 -9.26 -10.15 29.19
C ILE A 104 -7.93 -10.86 28.93
N ASN A 105 -7.72 -11.28 27.68
CA ASN A 105 -6.44 -11.77 27.20
C ASN A 105 -5.48 -10.59 26.97
N TRP A 106 -4.80 -10.16 28.03
CA TRP A 106 -3.83 -9.07 27.98
C TRP A 106 -2.65 -9.33 27.05
N ASN A 107 -2.32 -10.60 26.77
CA ASN A 107 -1.27 -10.94 25.81
C ASN A 107 -1.68 -10.53 24.39
N LYS A 108 -2.92 -10.85 23.96
CA LYS A 108 -3.48 -10.39 22.68
C LYS A 108 -3.47 -8.86 22.61
N MET A 109 -3.97 -8.20 23.66
CA MET A 109 -4.05 -6.73 23.71
C MET A 109 -2.66 -6.07 23.63
N THR A 110 -1.65 -6.67 24.26
CA THR A 110 -0.26 -6.17 24.19
C THR A 110 0.31 -6.30 22.78
N ILE A 111 0.04 -7.39 22.07
CA ILE A 111 0.51 -7.58 20.68
C ILE A 111 -0.18 -6.57 19.76
N ILE A 112 -1.51 -6.43 19.86
CA ILE A 112 -2.28 -5.45 19.09
C ILE A 112 -1.75 -4.03 19.34
N SER A 113 -1.51 -3.65 20.60
CA SER A 113 -0.94 -2.34 20.94
C SER A 113 0.38 -2.09 20.24
N LYS A 114 1.30 -3.06 20.22
CA LYS A 114 2.60 -2.92 19.55
C LYS A 114 2.45 -2.69 18.05
N ILE A 115 1.52 -3.39 17.40
CA ILE A 115 1.25 -3.22 15.97
C ILE A 115 0.68 -1.82 15.68
N ILE A 116 -0.24 -1.34 16.51
CA ILE A 116 -0.79 0.01 16.36
C ILE A 116 0.30 1.06 16.59
N ASP A 117 1.17 0.86 17.59
CA ASP A 117 2.29 1.76 17.87
C ASP A 117 3.27 1.86 16.69
N GLU A 118 3.45 0.77 15.92
CA GLU A 118 4.25 0.79 14.70
C GLU A 118 3.70 1.73 13.62
N ILE A 119 2.38 1.92 13.53
CA ILE A 119 1.77 2.90 12.61
C ILE A 119 2.20 4.31 12.99
N PHE A 120 2.19 4.61 14.29
CA PHE A 120 2.42 5.94 14.82
C PHE A 120 3.89 6.22 15.14
N ILE A 121 4.80 5.29 14.85
CA ILE A 121 6.22 5.41 15.22
C ILE A 121 6.92 6.55 14.49
N PHE A 122 6.48 6.89 13.28
CA PHE A 122 7.01 7.99 12.50
C PHE A 122 6.36 9.31 12.90
N LYS A 123 7.17 10.24 13.40
CA LYS A 123 6.71 11.54 13.92
C LYS A 123 6.97 12.71 12.96
N GLY A 124 7.67 12.46 11.85
CA GLY A 124 7.93 13.50 10.86
C GLY A 124 6.67 13.92 10.12
N ARG A 125 6.61 15.20 9.74
CA ARG A 125 5.51 15.76 8.95
C ARG A 125 5.95 15.97 7.51
N TYR A 126 5.03 15.76 6.59
CA TYR A 126 5.22 16.12 5.19
C TYR A 126 5.33 17.65 5.06
N ASN A 127 6.45 18.13 4.53
CA ASN A 127 6.62 19.54 4.18
C ASN A 127 6.11 19.77 2.74
N LEU A 128 4.81 19.58 2.53
CA LEU A 128 4.14 19.77 1.25
C LEU A 128 3.25 21.00 1.32
N GLN A 129 3.28 21.80 0.26
CA GLN A 129 2.38 22.94 0.14
C GLN A 129 1.10 22.50 -0.56
N PRO A 130 -0.09 22.76 0.02
CA PRO A 130 -1.35 22.41 -0.61
C PRO A 130 -1.55 23.26 -1.87
N VAL A 131 -2.02 22.62 -2.93
CA VAL A 131 -2.43 23.29 -4.17
C VAL A 131 -3.89 22.92 -4.42
N GLU A 132 -4.80 23.80 -4.01
CA GLU A 132 -6.25 23.51 -3.95
C GLU A 132 -6.81 23.07 -5.30
N ILE A 133 -6.36 23.67 -6.40
CA ILE A 133 -6.84 23.31 -7.76
C ILE A 133 -6.53 21.84 -8.08
N ILE A 134 -5.32 21.38 -7.75
CA ILE A 134 -4.91 19.99 -8.00
C ILE A 134 -5.64 19.04 -7.05
N GLN A 135 -5.77 19.42 -5.77
CA GLN A 135 -6.49 18.62 -4.78
C GLN A 135 -7.96 18.46 -5.16
N ASN A 136 -8.63 19.55 -5.56
CA ASN A 136 -10.01 19.52 -6.01
C ASN A 136 -10.19 18.70 -7.28
N PHE A 137 -9.24 18.77 -8.22
CA PHE A 137 -9.25 17.89 -9.39
C PHE A 137 -9.21 16.42 -8.96
N ILE A 138 -8.23 16.02 -8.15
CA ILE A 138 -8.08 14.62 -7.70
C ILE A 138 -9.31 14.15 -6.92
N LEU A 139 -9.83 14.95 -5.99
CA LEU A 139 -10.97 14.59 -5.14
C LEU A 139 -12.30 14.52 -5.88
N ARG A 140 -12.41 15.17 -7.04
CA ARG A 140 -13.62 15.17 -7.88
C ARG A 140 -13.49 14.33 -9.14
N SER A 141 -12.30 13.79 -9.42
CA SER A 141 -12.09 12.88 -10.53
C SER A 141 -13.00 11.67 -10.40
N GLN A 142 -13.57 11.25 -11.52
CA GLN A 142 -14.32 10.02 -11.58
C GLN A 142 -13.40 8.84 -11.29
N VAL A 143 -13.88 7.91 -10.47
CA VAL A 143 -13.24 6.61 -10.23
C VAL A 143 -13.90 5.60 -11.16
N TRP A 144 -13.09 4.79 -11.85
CA TRP A 144 -13.55 3.76 -12.76
C TRP A 144 -13.34 2.40 -12.11
N GLU A 145 -14.37 1.92 -11.42
CA GLU A 145 -14.36 0.62 -10.71
C GLU A 145 -15.41 -0.34 -11.29
N GLU A 146 -16.28 0.15 -12.16
CA GLU A 146 -17.35 -0.63 -12.76
C GLU A 146 -16.78 -1.74 -13.66
N PRO A 147 -17.20 -3.02 -13.48
CA PRO A 147 -16.68 -4.14 -14.25
C PRO A 147 -16.76 -3.96 -15.76
N ASP A 148 -17.82 -3.31 -16.24
CA ASP A 148 -18.03 -3.02 -17.66
C ASP A 148 -16.95 -2.08 -18.20
N ILE A 149 -16.59 -1.03 -17.45
CA ILE A 149 -15.51 -0.09 -17.84
C ILE A 149 -14.17 -0.80 -17.83
N LEU A 150 -13.89 -1.62 -16.81
CA LEU A 150 -12.64 -2.38 -16.75
C LEU A 150 -12.53 -3.38 -17.91
N TYR A 151 -13.65 -4.00 -18.30
CA TYR A 151 -13.73 -4.87 -19.46
C TYR A 151 -13.49 -4.09 -20.76
N GLU A 152 -14.11 -2.93 -20.93
CA GLU A 152 -13.89 -2.05 -22.09
C GLU A 152 -12.42 -1.65 -22.23
N ILE A 153 -11.76 -1.25 -21.12
CA ILE A 153 -10.33 -0.95 -21.09
C ILE A 153 -9.52 -2.17 -21.56
N ALA A 154 -9.79 -3.35 -21.00
CA ALA A 154 -9.08 -4.56 -21.38
C ALA A 154 -9.30 -4.95 -22.86
N SER A 155 -10.46 -4.59 -23.42
CA SER A 155 -10.83 -4.89 -24.81
C SER A 155 -10.23 -3.93 -25.85
N MET A 156 -9.56 -2.85 -25.41
CA MET A 156 -8.91 -1.89 -26.32
C MET A 156 -7.80 -2.52 -27.17
N GLU A 157 -7.19 -3.60 -26.67
CA GLU A 157 -6.21 -4.42 -27.39
C GLU A 157 -6.73 -5.85 -27.47
N PRO A 158 -7.32 -6.26 -28.61
CA PRO A 158 -7.75 -7.65 -28.81
C PRO A 158 -6.55 -8.60 -28.71
N ASP A 159 -6.76 -9.77 -28.10
CA ASP A 159 -5.75 -10.82 -27.92
C ASP A 159 -5.12 -11.31 -29.24
#